data_AF-A0A2P2K1Q3-F1
#
_entry.id   AF-A0A2P2K1Q3-F1
#
_cell.length_a   1.000
_cell.length_b   1.000
_cell.length_c   1.000
_cell.angle_alpha   90.00
_cell.angle_beta   90.00
_cell.angle_gamma   90.00
#
_symmetry.space_group_name_H-M   'P 1'
#
loop_
_entity.id
_entity.type
_entity.pdbx_description
1 polymer ?
#
loop_
_entity_poly.entity_id
_entity_poly.type
_entity_poly.pdbx_seq_one_letter_code
_entity_poly.pdbx_strand_id
1 'polypeptide(L)'
;MEKEMEAFNLSAASGQALTEDSWLVKDAKLRNDSGRMSDVNETGNERKKKKGKSTGTKIVASPPQDEEYVPIKSKKNQRKAKETSSTQVSDMKMGGKKGSINKQEDNPSVPSEEWLMQKIMTLVPDFEEQGMEDPEVILRPLANHLRPKLIDYLNERRKALFTENAEKMKRLLDYLQKKLDESYLNMQLYEKALDLFEDGESTSVVLHKHLLRTTATPIADMLLHNLDVHNKLKSGIEVDVSPSSEPIILTSVERTALAKSFPGSLSKKAFAMVEALEGKITEVFMNSLRELAEESGLMLKKLDKKLERTLLHSYRKDLSAQVYAESDPVALLPKVVSLLYIQVYNKALQAPGKAISMAISRLKDKLDDSAYKILTYYQTATVTLLSLVSASTGDEEDCTSDRILSKRELLGDLMPALKGLVLSTSQS
;
A
#
# COMPACT_ATOMS: atom_id res chain seq x y z
N MET A 1 52.45 -10.97 -24.64
CA MET A 1 51.52 -11.37 -25.72
C MET A 1 50.75 -12.61 -25.29
N GLU A 2 49.79 -12.54 -24.35
CA GLU A 2 48.81 -11.46 -24.08
C GLU A 2 47.88 -11.18 -25.27
N LYS A 3 46.57 -10.93 -25.09
CA LYS A 3 45.79 -10.84 -23.85
C LYS A 3 44.28 -11.04 -24.10
N GLU A 4 43.58 -11.36 -23.01
CA GLU A 4 42.18 -10.96 -22.72
C GLU A 4 41.08 -11.31 -23.75
N MET A 5 40.49 -12.49 -23.56
CA MET A 5 39.08 -12.71 -23.85
C MET A 5 38.43 -13.52 -22.71
N GLU A 6 38.22 -12.89 -21.55
CA GLU A 6 37.33 -13.41 -20.49
C GLU A 6 37.04 -12.31 -19.45
N ALA A 7 35.80 -11.80 -19.44
CA ALA A 7 35.34 -10.82 -18.44
C ALA A 7 33.81 -10.88 -18.25
N PHE A 8 33.33 -11.98 -17.67
CA PHE A 8 32.02 -12.04 -17.01
C PHE A 8 32.13 -12.96 -15.79
N ASN A 9 32.13 -12.39 -14.57
CA ASN A 9 31.25 -12.76 -13.44
C ASN A 9 31.73 -12.17 -12.10
N LEU A 10 30.87 -12.28 -11.09
CA LEU A 10 30.94 -11.59 -9.80
C LEU A 10 31.90 -12.21 -8.77
N SER A 11 32.31 -11.37 -7.80
CA SER A 11 32.18 -11.60 -6.33
C SER A 11 33.46 -11.70 -5.46
N ALA A 12 33.48 -10.84 -4.44
CA ALA A 12 34.01 -10.98 -3.06
C ALA A 12 35.51 -11.26 -2.74
N ALA A 13 36.06 -10.39 -1.86
CA ALA A 13 36.93 -10.60 -0.67
C ALA A 13 38.13 -11.61 -0.71
N SER A 14 39.29 -11.42 -0.05
CA SER A 14 39.64 -10.65 1.17
C SER A 14 41.18 -10.56 1.41
N GLY A 15 41.63 -9.58 2.22
CA GLY A 15 42.89 -9.64 3.03
C GLY A 15 44.17 -9.03 2.42
N GLN A 16 45.09 -8.39 3.19
CA GLN A 16 45.16 -8.21 4.64
C GLN A 16 46.15 -7.08 5.07
N ALA A 17 46.13 -6.74 6.38
CA ALA A 17 46.96 -5.80 7.17
C ALA A 17 46.52 -4.32 7.11
N LEU A 18 46.51 -3.50 8.18
CA LEU A 18 46.62 -3.61 9.67
C LEU A 18 45.80 -2.41 10.27
N THR A 19 45.49 -2.18 11.56
CA THR A 19 45.98 -2.66 12.89
C THR A 19 44.82 -2.66 13.93
N GLU A 20 45.13 -2.91 15.21
CA GLU A 20 44.55 -2.43 16.52
C GLU A 20 43.19 -1.67 16.58
N ASP A 21 42.30 -1.85 17.57
CA ASP A 21 42.44 -2.51 18.89
C ASP A 21 41.08 -2.95 19.52
N SER A 22 41.14 -3.62 20.68
CA SER A 22 40.06 -3.88 21.69
C SER A 22 39.56 -5.33 21.87
N TRP A 23 39.15 -5.65 23.11
CA TRP A 23 39.29 -6.97 23.74
C TRP A 23 37.96 -7.75 24.00
N LEU A 24 38.13 -9.09 24.11
CA LEU A 24 37.35 -10.14 24.82
C LEU A 24 36.12 -9.71 25.68
N VAL A 25 35.05 -10.52 25.73
CA VAL A 25 34.96 -11.76 26.54
C VAL A 25 34.01 -12.83 25.94
N LYS A 26 34.27 -14.11 26.26
CA LYS A 26 33.50 -15.33 25.88
C LYS A 26 32.47 -15.75 26.95
N ASP A 27 31.69 -16.78 26.61
CA ASP A 27 30.96 -17.77 27.46
C ASP A 27 29.41 -17.64 27.48
N ALA A 28 28.61 -18.71 27.62
CA ALA A 28 28.87 -20.15 27.42
C ALA A 28 27.55 -20.96 27.23
N LYS A 29 27.75 -22.20 26.78
CA LYS A 29 26.84 -23.32 26.47
C LYS A 29 26.00 -23.85 27.66
N LEU A 30 24.67 -23.98 27.48
CA LEU A 30 23.71 -24.84 28.21
C LEU A 30 22.46 -24.97 27.31
N ARG A 31 22.04 -26.11 26.74
CA ARG A 31 21.61 -27.41 27.31
C ARG A 31 20.56 -27.29 28.41
N ASN A 32 19.29 -27.48 28.04
CA ASN A 32 18.34 -28.32 28.79
C ASN A 32 17.20 -28.81 27.88
N ASP A 33 16.55 -29.87 28.33
CA ASP A 33 15.61 -30.72 27.58
C ASP A 33 14.50 -31.20 28.54
N SER A 34 13.45 -31.85 28.03
CA SER A 34 12.32 -32.50 28.73
C SER A 34 11.07 -31.66 29.05
N GLY A 35 9.90 -32.28 28.79
CA GLY A 35 8.56 -31.74 29.06
C GLY A 35 7.44 -32.44 28.26
N ARG A 36 7.21 -33.76 28.49
CA ARG A 36 6.25 -34.60 27.74
C ARG A 36 5.16 -35.18 28.66
N MET A 37 3.91 -35.28 28.15
CA MET A 37 2.83 -36.28 28.38
C MET A 37 1.43 -35.61 28.29
N SER A 38 0.49 -36.07 27.43
CA SER A 38 -0.54 -37.13 27.61
C SER A 38 -1.76 -36.64 28.43
N ASP A 39 -3.05 -36.94 28.19
CA ASP A 39 -3.81 -37.92 27.35
C ASP A 39 -4.97 -37.18 26.60
N VAL A 40 -5.66 -37.61 25.53
CA VAL A 40 -6.15 -38.89 24.97
C VAL A 40 -7.53 -39.37 25.50
N ASN A 41 -8.37 -39.84 24.55
CA ASN A 41 -9.72 -40.48 24.65
C ASN A 41 -10.98 -39.57 24.80
N GLU A 42 -12.15 -39.88 24.19
CA GLU A 42 -12.50 -41.04 23.36
C GLU A 42 -13.68 -40.87 22.34
N THR A 43 -13.63 -41.71 21.29
CA THR A 43 -14.73 -42.27 20.45
C THR A 43 -15.81 -41.39 19.81
N GLY A 44 -15.81 -41.39 18.48
CA GLY A 44 -17.05 -41.47 17.69
C GLY A 44 -17.41 -42.93 17.38
N ASN A 45 -18.66 -43.19 16.96
CA ASN A 45 -19.08 -44.50 16.47
C ASN A 45 -20.20 -44.36 15.40
N GLU A 46 -19.85 -44.51 14.12
CA GLU A 46 -20.82 -44.79 13.06
C GLU A 46 -21.00 -46.30 12.89
N ARG A 47 -22.23 -46.78 12.61
CA ARG A 47 -22.43 -47.94 11.70
C ARG A 47 -23.87 -48.14 11.20
N LYS A 48 -23.97 -48.18 9.86
CA LYS A 48 -24.85 -49.03 9.02
C LYS A 48 -26.36 -48.76 8.95
N LYS A 49 -26.74 -48.14 7.82
CA LYS A 49 -27.69 -48.63 6.78
C LYS A 49 -28.90 -49.47 7.25
N LYS A 50 -30.11 -48.97 6.97
CA LYS A 50 -31.20 -49.82 6.45
C LYS A 50 -32.04 -49.12 5.37
N LYS A 51 -32.52 -49.92 4.44
CA LYS A 51 -33.19 -49.56 3.17
C LYS A 51 -34.72 -49.65 3.36
N GLY A 52 -35.48 -48.68 2.87
CA GLY A 52 -36.96 -48.70 2.90
C GLY A 52 -37.56 -47.71 1.88
N LYS A 53 -38.59 -48.14 1.14
CA LYS A 53 -39.20 -47.41 0.02
C LYS A 53 -40.69 -47.76 -0.12
N SER A 54 -41.57 -46.79 0.10
CA SER A 54 -42.99 -46.75 -0.37
C SER A 54 -43.61 -45.40 0.05
N THR A 55 -44.28 -44.63 -0.81
CA THR A 55 -45.69 -44.78 -1.26
C THR A 55 -46.69 -44.76 -0.08
N GLY A 56 -47.70 -43.87 0.04
CA GLY A 56 -48.01 -42.63 -0.70
C GLY A 56 -49.49 -42.17 -0.55
N THR A 57 -49.75 -40.88 -0.80
CA THR A 57 -51.03 -40.29 -1.31
C THR A 57 -52.26 -40.07 -0.39
N LYS A 58 -53.01 -38.97 -0.70
CA LYS A 58 -54.45 -38.66 -0.40
C LYS A 58 -54.78 -38.11 1.03
N ILE A 59 -55.70 -37.14 1.25
CA ILE A 59 -56.61 -36.36 0.36
C ILE A 59 -57.21 -35.10 1.08
N VAL A 60 -57.52 -34.01 0.33
CA VAL A 60 -58.53 -32.93 0.60
C VAL A 60 -58.34 -32.03 1.86
N ALA A 61 -58.64 -30.71 1.88
CA ALA A 61 -59.42 -29.84 0.98
C ALA A 61 -58.74 -28.50 0.62
N SER A 62 -59.21 -27.89 -0.46
CA SER A 62 -58.96 -26.50 -0.92
C SER A 62 -60.30 -25.71 -0.86
N PRO A 63 -60.47 -24.51 -1.45
CA PRO A 63 -59.63 -23.29 -1.57
C PRO A 63 -60.48 -22.10 -0.97
N PRO A 64 -60.52 -20.82 -1.43
CA PRO A 64 -59.70 -20.05 -2.39
C PRO A 64 -59.29 -18.64 -1.85
N GLN A 65 -58.76 -17.64 -2.56
CA GLN A 65 -58.41 -17.40 -3.99
C GLN A 65 -56.95 -16.91 -4.05
N ASP A 66 -56.11 -17.41 -4.96
CA ASP A 66 -55.92 -17.04 -6.38
C ASP A 66 -55.21 -15.68 -6.56
N GLU A 67 -54.36 -15.43 -7.56
CA GLU A 67 -53.54 -16.17 -8.56
C GLU A 67 -52.75 -15.03 -9.29
N GLU A 68 -51.68 -15.20 -10.05
CA GLU A 68 -50.59 -16.18 -10.14
C GLU A 68 -49.52 -15.49 -11.01
N TYR A 69 -48.22 -15.74 -10.78
CA TYR A 69 -47.23 -15.57 -11.85
C TYR A 69 -46.07 -16.55 -11.67
N VAL A 70 -46.06 -17.62 -12.48
CA VAL A 70 -44.97 -18.61 -12.50
C VAL A 70 -44.49 -18.82 -13.95
N PRO A 71 -43.18 -18.73 -14.24
CA PRO A 71 -42.63 -18.84 -15.58
C PRO A 71 -42.22 -20.28 -15.95
N ILE A 72 -42.15 -20.60 -17.26
CA ILE A 72 -41.58 -21.87 -17.75
C ILE A 72 -40.53 -21.64 -18.85
N LYS A 73 -39.46 -22.45 -18.77
CA LYS A 73 -38.23 -22.45 -19.59
C LYS A 73 -38.40 -23.31 -20.85
N SER A 74 -37.62 -23.09 -21.93
CA SER A 74 -36.89 -24.19 -22.62
C SER A 74 -35.97 -23.82 -23.82
N LYS A 75 -34.75 -24.40 -23.79
CA LYS A 75 -33.96 -25.07 -24.87
C LYS A 75 -33.76 -24.48 -26.31
N LYS A 76 -32.46 -24.29 -26.63
CA LYS A 76 -31.65 -25.06 -27.62
C LYS A 76 -31.53 -24.59 -29.11
N ASN A 77 -30.26 -24.27 -29.46
CA ASN A 77 -29.51 -24.44 -30.74
C ASN A 77 -29.64 -23.51 -31.98
N GLN A 78 -28.44 -23.07 -32.40
CA GLN A 78 -27.85 -23.05 -33.76
C GLN A 78 -28.25 -22.05 -34.88
N ARG A 79 -27.26 -21.19 -35.18
CA ARG A 79 -26.58 -20.91 -36.48
C ARG A 79 -27.36 -20.47 -37.75
N LYS A 80 -26.80 -19.39 -38.33
CA LYS A 80 -26.65 -19.01 -39.77
C LYS A 80 -27.80 -18.27 -40.52
N ALA A 81 -27.60 -16.94 -40.61
CA ALA A 81 -27.20 -16.20 -41.84
C ALA A 81 -28.21 -15.82 -42.95
N LYS A 82 -27.88 -14.65 -43.56
CA LYS A 82 -28.27 -14.09 -44.88
C LYS A 82 -29.65 -13.40 -44.94
N GLU A 83 -29.71 -12.06 -44.88
CA GLU A 83 -29.49 -11.05 -45.95
C GLU A 83 -30.46 -11.14 -47.14
N THR A 84 -31.29 -10.10 -47.31
CA THR A 84 -31.67 -9.35 -48.55
C THR A 84 -32.80 -8.38 -48.19
N SER A 85 -32.96 -7.16 -48.74
CA SER A 85 -32.08 -6.29 -49.54
C SER A 85 -32.80 -4.94 -49.81
N SER A 86 -32.03 -3.85 -49.95
CA SER A 86 -32.35 -2.57 -50.62
C SER A 86 -33.57 -1.76 -50.10
N THR A 87 -33.65 -0.43 -50.25
CA THR A 87 -33.06 0.48 -51.28
C THR A 87 -32.71 1.82 -50.58
N GLN A 88 -31.48 2.36 -50.63
CA GLN A 88 -30.84 3.17 -51.71
C GLN A 88 -31.62 4.46 -52.05
N VAL A 89 -31.04 5.64 -52.35
CA VAL A 89 -29.66 6.19 -52.56
C VAL A 89 -29.63 7.62 -51.93
N SER A 90 -28.58 8.47 -51.86
CA SER A 90 -27.16 8.54 -52.30
C SER A 90 -26.35 9.33 -51.23
N ASP A 91 -25.02 9.43 -51.13
CA ASP A 91 -23.88 9.59 -52.09
C ASP A 91 -23.78 11.03 -52.68
N MET A 92 -22.64 11.75 -52.67
CA MET A 92 -21.20 11.43 -52.90
C MET A 92 -20.26 12.46 -52.19
N LYS A 93 -18.91 12.39 -52.08
CA LYS A 93 -17.84 11.35 -52.14
C LYS A 93 -16.45 12.01 -51.83
N MET A 94 -15.40 11.20 -51.68
CA MET A 94 -13.94 11.47 -51.53
C MET A 94 -13.47 11.82 -50.10
N GLY A 95 -12.29 11.36 -49.64
CA GLY A 95 -11.31 10.45 -50.25
C GLY A 95 -10.17 10.17 -49.25
N GLY A 96 -9.63 8.95 -49.23
CA GLY A 96 -8.85 8.47 -48.08
C GLY A 96 -7.36 8.84 -48.04
N LYS A 97 -6.75 8.71 -46.86
CA LYS A 97 -5.38 8.16 -46.76
C LYS A 97 -5.11 7.52 -45.39
N LYS A 98 -4.40 6.38 -45.46
CA LYS A 98 -3.88 5.58 -44.36
C LYS A 98 -2.80 6.37 -43.62
N GLY A 99 -3.05 6.76 -42.36
CA GLY A 99 -2.10 7.48 -41.50
C GLY A 99 -1.63 6.59 -40.35
N SER A 100 -0.39 6.09 -40.42
CA SER A 100 0.23 5.36 -39.31
C SER A 100 0.52 6.32 -38.17
N ILE A 101 -0.20 6.21 -37.05
CA ILE A 101 0.20 6.86 -35.80
C ILE A 101 1.33 6.02 -35.23
N ASN A 102 2.56 6.38 -35.60
CA ASN A 102 3.75 5.91 -34.91
C ASN A 102 3.66 6.43 -33.47
N LYS A 103 3.23 5.56 -32.55
CA LYS A 103 3.54 5.75 -31.14
C LYS A 103 5.03 5.52 -30.99
N GLN A 104 5.78 6.62 -30.93
CA GLN A 104 7.13 6.62 -30.41
C GLN A 104 7.05 6.30 -28.92
N GLU A 105 7.12 5.00 -28.60
CA GLU A 105 7.60 4.57 -27.31
C GLU A 105 9.09 4.95 -27.27
N ASP A 106 9.40 6.09 -26.63
CA ASP A 106 10.77 6.44 -26.25
C ASP A 106 11.24 5.49 -25.13
N ASN A 107 11.48 4.25 -25.55
CA ASN A 107 12.21 3.25 -24.79
C ASN A 107 13.70 3.50 -25.06
N PRO A 108 14.52 3.88 -24.07
CA PRO A 108 15.96 4.11 -24.26
C PRO A 108 16.75 2.83 -24.61
N SER A 109 16.05 1.70 -24.81
CA SER A 109 16.58 0.38 -25.14
C SER A 109 16.58 0.06 -26.64
N VAL A 110 16.12 0.96 -27.53
CA VAL A 110 16.23 0.75 -28.99
C VAL A 110 17.55 1.34 -29.49
N PRO A 111 18.49 0.54 -30.01
CA PRO A 111 19.74 1.06 -30.56
C PRO A 111 19.46 2.02 -31.72
N SER A 112 19.97 3.26 -31.63
CA SER A 112 20.00 4.18 -32.76
C SER A 112 21.11 3.79 -33.74
N GLU A 113 21.02 4.32 -34.95
CA GLU A 113 22.01 4.12 -36.00
C GLU A 113 23.36 4.75 -35.60
N GLU A 114 23.34 5.97 -35.07
CA GLU A 114 24.50 6.70 -34.57
C GLU A 114 25.15 6.00 -33.38
N TRP A 115 24.37 5.47 -32.43
CA TRP A 115 24.90 4.72 -31.29
C TRP A 115 25.59 3.43 -31.76
N LEU A 116 25.02 2.74 -32.75
CA LEU A 116 25.63 1.56 -33.35
C LEU A 116 26.92 1.90 -34.09
N MET A 117 26.95 2.95 -34.92
CA MET A 117 28.17 3.38 -35.62
C MET A 117 29.29 3.71 -34.63
N GLN A 118 29.00 4.49 -33.59
CA GLN A 118 29.95 4.80 -32.52
C GLN A 118 30.44 3.54 -31.79
N LYS A 119 29.54 2.58 -31.50
CA LYS A 119 29.92 1.35 -30.82
C LYS A 119 30.74 0.41 -31.70
N ILE A 120 30.48 0.37 -33.00
CA ILE A 120 31.28 -0.38 -33.99
C ILE A 120 32.68 0.23 -34.10
N MET A 121 32.79 1.57 -34.21
CA MET A 121 34.08 2.27 -34.25
C MET A 121 34.92 2.02 -32.98
N THR A 122 34.27 1.96 -31.80
CA THR A 122 34.94 1.61 -30.53
C THR A 122 35.46 0.17 -30.51
N LEU A 123 34.83 -0.75 -31.24
CA LEU A 123 35.19 -2.18 -31.27
C LEU A 123 36.17 -2.51 -32.41
N VAL A 124 36.26 -1.67 -33.43
CA VAL A 124 37.13 -1.80 -34.61
C VAL A 124 37.67 -0.41 -34.98
N PRO A 125 38.76 0.06 -34.33
CA PRO A 125 39.34 1.37 -34.64
C PRO A 125 39.99 1.43 -36.03
N ASP A 126 40.36 0.27 -36.59
CA ASP A 126 41.02 0.07 -37.89
C ASP A 126 40.29 0.72 -39.09
N PHE A 127 39.01 1.10 -38.94
CA PHE A 127 38.27 1.86 -39.96
C PHE A 127 38.84 3.26 -40.23
N GLU A 128 39.59 3.84 -39.29
CA GLU A 128 40.33 5.11 -39.50
C GLU A 128 41.69 4.88 -40.19
N GLU A 129 42.37 3.75 -39.92
CA GLU A 129 43.73 3.50 -40.42
C GLU A 129 43.78 3.01 -41.88
N GLN A 130 42.67 2.55 -42.46
CA GLN A 130 42.63 2.01 -43.83
C GLN A 130 42.57 3.05 -44.96
N GLY A 131 42.71 4.35 -44.66
CA GLY A 131 42.80 5.39 -45.70
C GLY A 131 41.50 5.64 -46.49
N MET A 132 40.36 5.26 -45.92
CA MET A 132 39.03 5.57 -46.46
C MET A 132 38.69 7.03 -46.21
N GLU A 133 38.45 7.81 -47.26
CA GLU A 133 38.12 9.26 -47.14
C GLU A 133 36.81 9.54 -46.38
N ASP A 134 35.92 8.55 -46.26
CA ASP A 134 34.70 8.62 -45.45
C ASP A 134 34.36 7.25 -44.82
N PRO A 135 34.68 7.04 -43.52
CA PRO A 135 34.28 5.84 -42.78
C PRO A 135 32.75 5.63 -42.67
N GLU A 136 31.92 6.67 -42.78
CA GLU A 136 30.46 6.52 -42.73
C GLU A 136 29.93 5.63 -43.85
N VAL A 137 30.61 5.58 -45.01
CA VAL A 137 30.24 4.75 -46.17
C VAL A 137 30.19 3.26 -45.82
N ILE A 138 30.99 2.79 -44.86
CA ILE A 138 30.99 1.39 -44.38
C ILE A 138 30.20 1.26 -43.07
N LEU A 139 30.39 2.19 -42.13
CA LEU A 139 29.74 2.14 -40.82
C LEU A 139 28.21 2.22 -40.94
N ARG A 140 27.67 3.04 -41.85
CA ARG A 140 26.22 3.23 -42.02
C ARG A 140 25.52 1.98 -42.56
N PRO A 141 25.97 1.31 -43.65
CA PRO A 141 25.40 0.02 -44.07
C PRO A 141 25.56 -1.09 -43.02
N LEU A 142 26.70 -1.14 -42.31
CA LEU A 142 26.96 -2.16 -41.30
C LEU A 142 26.07 -1.99 -40.07
N ALA A 143 25.93 -0.76 -39.56
CA ALA A 143 25.01 -0.43 -38.47
C ALA A 143 23.57 -0.79 -38.87
N ASN A 144 23.12 -0.44 -40.08
CA ASN A 144 21.79 -0.80 -40.57
C ASN A 144 21.58 -2.33 -40.74
N HIS A 145 22.62 -3.09 -41.07
CA HIS A 145 22.53 -4.56 -41.12
C HIS A 145 22.48 -5.20 -39.72
N LEU A 146 23.24 -4.67 -38.76
CA LEU A 146 23.32 -5.20 -37.39
C LEU A 146 22.12 -4.79 -36.53
N ARG A 147 21.56 -3.60 -36.77
CA ARG A 147 20.42 -3.05 -36.00
C ARG A 147 19.23 -4.00 -35.86
N PRO A 148 18.65 -4.60 -36.92
CA PRO A 148 17.54 -5.54 -36.77
C PRO A 148 17.95 -6.79 -35.98
N LYS A 149 19.13 -7.36 -36.24
CA LYS A 149 19.65 -8.55 -35.52
C LYS A 149 19.82 -8.28 -34.02
N LEU A 150 20.32 -7.09 -33.66
CA LEU A 150 20.47 -6.69 -32.26
C LEU A 150 19.11 -6.44 -31.59
N ILE A 151 18.17 -5.81 -32.30
CA ILE A 151 16.80 -5.62 -31.81
C ILE A 151 16.12 -6.99 -31.56
N ASP A 152 16.25 -7.94 -32.47
CA ASP A 152 15.70 -9.29 -32.32
C ASP A 152 16.32 -10.02 -31.12
N TYR A 153 17.65 -10.02 -30.99
CA TYR A 153 18.35 -10.62 -29.84
C TYR A 153 17.95 -9.98 -28.51
N LEU A 154 17.88 -8.65 -28.44
CA LEU A 154 17.43 -7.93 -27.24
C LEU A 154 15.96 -8.25 -26.90
N ASN A 155 15.10 -8.40 -27.90
CA ASN A 155 13.71 -8.79 -27.72
C ASN A 155 13.56 -10.24 -27.24
N GLU A 156 14.37 -11.18 -27.75
CA GLU A 156 14.41 -12.56 -27.27
C GLU A 156 14.92 -12.65 -25.83
N ARG A 157 16.03 -11.95 -25.51
CA ARG A 157 16.54 -11.86 -24.14
C ARG A 157 15.51 -11.26 -23.18
N ARG A 158 14.79 -10.20 -23.59
CA ARG A 158 13.72 -9.60 -22.78
C ARG A 158 12.56 -10.57 -22.56
N LYS A 159 12.17 -11.36 -23.56
CA LYS A 159 11.14 -12.41 -23.41
C LYS A 159 11.57 -13.51 -22.44
N ALA A 160 12.83 -13.96 -22.51
CA ALA A 160 13.38 -14.97 -21.60
C ALA A 160 13.37 -14.47 -20.15
N LEU A 161 13.87 -13.26 -19.90
CA LEU A 161 13.86 -12.64 -18.56
C LEU A 161 12.43 -12.38 -18.06
N PHE A 162 11.49 -12.00 -18.93
CA PHE A 162 10.08 -11.90 -18.57
C PHE A 162 9.50 -13.25 -18.11
N THR A 163 9.82 -14.35 -18.78
CA THR A 163 9.36 -15.69 -18.37
C THR A 163 10.00 -16.16 -17.06
N GLU A 164 11.26 -15.84 -16.81
CA GLU A 164 11.93 -16.14 -15.53
C GLU A 164 11.35 -15.29 -14.38
N ASN A 165 11.15 -14.00 -14.62
CA ASN A 165 10.61 -13.07 -13.63
C ASN A 165 9.10 -13.25 -13.38
N ALA A 166 8.39 -14.09 -14.15
CA ALA A 166 6.96 -14.30 -14.00
C ALA A 166 6.55 -14.72 -12.57
N GLU A 167 7.32 -15.61 -11.94
CA GLU A 167 7.08 -16.00 -10.55
C GLU A 167 7.41 -14.88 -9.56
N LYS A 168 8.48 -14.11 -9.80
CA LYS A 168 8.90 -12.98 -8.95
C LYS A 168 7.82 -11.89 -8.97
N MET A 169 7.34 -11.51 -10.15
CA MET A 169 6.23 -10.56 -10.34
C MET A 169 4.95 -11.03 -9.65
N LYS A 170 4.59 -12.31 -9.78
CA LYS A 170 3.41 -12.86 -9.10
C LYS A 170 3.54 -12.78 -7.57
N ARG A 171 4.67 -13.22 -7.00
CA ARG A 171 4.92 -13.16 -5.55
C ARG A 171 4.87 -11.71 -5.03
N LEU A 172 5.40 -10.76 -5.80
CA LEU A 172 5.38 -9.33 -5.50
C LEU A 172 3.93 -8.79 -5.46
N LEU A 173 3.11 -9.11 -6.45
CA LEU A 173 1.69 -8.72 -6.46
C LEU A 173 0.89 -9.41 -5.35
N ASP A 174 1.11 -10.71 -5.08
CA ASP A 174 0.48 -11.44 -3.98
C ASP A 174 0.83 -10.86 -2.60
N TYR A 175 2.05 -10.32 -2.44
CA TYR A 175 2.50 -9.59 -1.25
C TYR A 175 1.83 -8.20 -1.15
N LEU A 176 1.93 -7.42 -2.23
CA LEU A 176 1.37 -6.07 -2.32
C LEU A 176 -0.14 -6.07 -2.07
N GLN A 177 -0.87 -7.02 -2.66
CA GLN A 177 -2.31 -7.19 -2.47
C GLN A 177 -2.66 -7.40 -0.98
N LYS A 178 -1.95 -8.28 -0.27
CA LYS A 178 -2.19 -8.53 1.17
C LYS A 178 -1.93 -7.29 2.02
N LYS A 179 -0.84 -6.57 1.75
CA LYS A 179 -0.49 -5.35 2.50
C LYS A 179 -1.41 -4.18 2.18
N LEU A 180 -1.82 -4.04 0.92
CA LEU A 180 -2.81 -3.06 0.50
C LEU A 180 -4.17 -3.33 1.14
N ASP A 181 -4.63 -4.58 1.20
CA ASP A 181 -5.89 -4.94 1.87
C ASP A 181 -5.88 -4.60 3.36
N GLU A 182 -4.78 -4.88 4.07
CA GLU A 182 -4.59 -4.54 5.48
C GLU A 182 -4.64 -3.02 5.70
N SER A 183 -3.81 -2.26 4.97
CA SER A 183 -3.70 -0.81 5.12
C SER A 183 -4.96 -0.07 4.65
N TYR A 184 -5.58 -0.52 3.55
CA TYR A 184 -6.80 0.10 3.02
C TYR A 184 -8.01 -0.09 3.92
N LEU A 185 -8.19 -1.27 4.54
CA LEU A 185 -9.26 -1.47 5.51
C LEU A 185 -9.10 -0.58 6.75
N ASN A 186 -7.86 -0.40 7.24
CA ASN A 186 -7.57 0.54 8.32
C ASN A 186 -7.85 1.99 7.90
N MET A 187 -7.47 2.38 6.68
CA MET A 187 -7.76 3.70 6.12
C MET A 187 -9.27 3.98 6.06
N GLN A 188 -10.08 3.04 5.56
CA GLN A 188 -11.55 3.12 5.57
C GLN A 188 -12.14 3.19 6.98
N LEU A 189 -11.49 2.56 7.97
CA LEU A 189 -11.94 2.58 9.36
C LEU A 189 -11.71 3.94 10.03
N TYR A 190 -10.57 4.58 9.74
CA TYR A 190 -10.25 5.91 10.26
C TYR A 190 -11.01 7.02 9.54
N GLU A 191 -11.22 6.90 8.22
CA GLU A 191 -12.06 7.80 7.41
C GLU A 191 -13.46 7.97 8.03
N LYS A 192 -14.08 6.87 8.45
CA LYS A 192 -15.38 6.88 9.14
C LYS A 192 -15.41 7.68 10.45
N ALA A 193 -14.28 7.99 11.08
CA ALA A 193 -14.29 8.84 12.27
C ALA A 193 -14.41 10.33 11.94
N LEU A 194 -14.20 10.70 10.67
CA LEU A 194 -14.24 12.08 10.19
C LEU A 194 -15.68 12.61 10.06
N ASP A 195 -16.67 11.72 9.81
CA ASP A 195 -18.11 12.00 9.82
C ASP A 195 -18.54 12.80 11.08
N LEU A 196 -17.86 12.60 12.21
CA LEU A 196 -18.17 13.24 13.50
C LEU A 196 -17.75 14.72 13.59
N PHE A 197 -17.05 15.24 12.57
CA PHE A 197 -16.41 16.56 12.56
C PHE A 197 -16.76 17.42 11.34
N GLU A 198 -17.68 16.98 10.48
CA GLU A 198 -18.08 17.71 9.26
C GLU A 198 -18.53 19.15 9.54
N ASP A 199 -19.23 19.40 10.66
CA ASP A 199 -19.73 20.74 11.02
C ASP A 199 -18.61 21.78 11.27
N GLY A 200 -17.37 21.33 11.49
CA GLY A 200 -16.25 22.18 11.90
C GLY A 200 -15.17 22.26 10.83
N GLU A 201 -15.34 23.09 9.80
CA GLU A 201 -14.47 23.20 8.62
C GLU A 201 -12.96 23.16 8.96
N SER A 202 -12.52 23.97 9.93
CA SER A 202 -11.12 24.05 10.35
C SER A 202 -10.60 22.76 11.02
N THR A 203 -11.44 22.04 11.74
CA THR A 203 -11.08 20.77 12.42
C THR A 203 -11.13 19.60 11.43
N SER A 204 -12.16 19.54 10.58
CA SER A 204 -12.28 18.57 9.49
C SER A 204 -11.04 18.57 8.60
N VAL A 205 -10.62 19.74 8.10
CA VAL A 205 -9.40 19.87 7.26
C VAL A 205 -8.14 19.41 7.99
N VAL A 206 -8.03 19.67 9.30
CA VAL A 206 -6.87 19.21 10.11
C VAL A 206 -6.86 17.69 10.27
N LEU A 207 -8.02 17.05 10.46
CA LEU A 207 -8.13 15.60 10.60
C LEU A 207 -7.91 14.88 9.25
N HIS A 208 -8.50 15.35 8.16
CA HIS A 208 -8.25 14.81 6.81
C HIS A 208 -6.75 14.88 6.46
N LYS A 209 -6.10 16.04 6.66
CA LYS A 209 -4.66 16.19 6.44
C LYS A 209 -3.80 15.29 7.33
N HIS A 210 -4.22 15.06 8.58
CA HIS A 210 -3.52 14.15 9.46
C HIS A 210 -3.59 12.72 8.92
N LEU A 211 -4.79 12.23 8.59
CA LEU A 211 -5.01 10.89 8.05
C LEU A 211 -4.30 10.66 6.72
N LEU A 212 -4.29 11.66 5.83
CA LEU A 212 -3.49 11.63 4.61
C LEU A 212 -1.99 11.43 4.93
N ARG A 213 -1.44 12.20 5.87
CA ARG A 213 0.00 12.11 6.21
C ARG A 213 0.36 10.85 7.00
N THR A 214 -0.50 10.33 7.88
CA THR A 214 -0.16 9.18 8.75
C THR A 214 -0.50 7.83 8.14
N THR A 215 -1.55 7.75 7.32
CA THR A 215 -2.06 6.47 6.79
C THR A 215 -2.02 6.43 5.27
N ALA A 216 -2.35 7.52 4.56
CA ALA A 216 -2.33 7.51 3.09
C ALA A 216 -0.90 7.55 2.51
N THR A 217 0.03 8.32 3.11
CA THR A 217 1.41 8.41 2.62
C THR A 217 2.11 7.04 2.60
N PRO A 218 2.12 6.23 3.68
CA PRO A 218 2.72 4.89 3.63
C PRO A 218 2.07 3.94 2.61
N ILE A 219 0.75 4.09 2.36
CA ILE A 219 0.04 3.31 1.32
C ILE A 219 0.55 3.71 -0.07
N ALA A 220 0.66 5.02 -0.34
CA ALA A 220 1.15 5.54 -1.61
C ALA A 220 2.62 5.15 -1.85
N ASP A 221 3.48 5.30 -0.84
CA ASP A 221 4.92 5.00 -0.93
C ASP A 221 5.15 3.51 -1.23
N MET A 222 4.48 2.63 -0.48
CA MET A 222 4.46 1.18 -0.72
C MET A 222 3.98 0.87 -2.14
N LEU A 223 2.85 1.45 -2.57
CA LEU A 223 2.24 1.13 -3.86
C LEU A 223 3.12 1.59 -5.04
N LEU A 224 3.62 2.82 -5.01
CA LEU A 224 4.50 3.36 -6.06
C LEU A 224 5.80 2.54 -6.18
N HIS A 225 6.46 2.24 -5.06
CA HIS A 225 7.70 1.46 -5.06
C HIS A 225 7.50 0.04 -5.62
N ASN A 226 6.47 -0.68 -5.14
CA ASN A 226 6.24 -2.06 -5.59
C ASN A 226 5.76 -2.13 -7.06
N LEU A 227 5.03 -1.12 -7.54
CA LEU A 227 4.68 -1.00 -8.97
C LEU A 227 5.88 -0.67 -9.86
N ASP A 228 6.84 0.13 -9.38
CA ASP A 228 8.11 0.37 -10.07
C ASP A 228 8.94 -0.92 -10.20
N VAL A 229 9.13 -1.66 -9.10
CA VAL A 229 9.80 -2.97 -9.11
C VAL A 229 9.09 -3.93 -10.07
N HIS A 230 7.75 -4.00 -10.03
CA HIS A 230 6.97 -4.81 -10.96
C HIS A 230 7.17 -4.40 -12.44
N ASN A 231 7.18 -3.10 -12.74
CA ASN A 231 7.39 -2.59 -14.10
C ASN A 231 8.82 -2.86 -14.61
N LYS A 232 9.83 -2.79 -13.75
CA LYS A 232 11.22 -3.16 -14.06
C LYS A 232 11.33 -4.65 -14.39
N LEU A 233 10.80 -5.53 -13.53
CA LEU A 233 10.75 -6.98 -13.76
C LEU A 233 10.03 -7.33 -15.07
N LYS A 234 8.88 -6.68 -15.33
CA LYS A 234 8.09 -6.82 -16.57
C LYS A 234 8.84 -6.37 -17.82
N SER A 235 9.74 -5.39 -17.68
CA SER A 235 10.60 -4.89 -18.75
C SER A 235 11.85 -5.74 -19.00
N GLY A 236 12.02 -6.83 -18.24
CA GLY A 236 13.22 -7.69 -18.32
C GLY A 236 14.44 -7.08 -17.63
N ILE A 237 14.26 -6.13 -16.71
CA ILE A 237 15.32 -5.60 -15.86
C ILE A 237 15.41 -6.49 -14.61
N GLU A 238 16.61 -6.98 -14.30
CA GLU A 238 16.86 -7.66 -13.03
C GLU A 238 16.82 -6.66 -11.88
N VAL A 239 16.01 -6.98 -10.87
CA VAL A 239 15.87 -6.22 -9.63
C VAL A 239 15.84 -7.24 -8.50
N ASP A 240 16.56 -6.98 -7.41
CA ASP A 240 16.40 -7.80 -6.20
C ASP A 240 15.01 -7.55 -5.61
N VAL A 241 14.28 -8.63 -5.34
CA VAL A 241 12.92 -8.63 -4.80
C VAL A 241 12.92 -9.11 -3.35
N SER A 242 14.07 -8.97 -2.66
CA SER A 242 14.16 -9.23 -1.24
C SER A 242 13.17 -8.33 -0.49
N PRO A 243 12.27 -8.90 0.35
CA PRO A 243 11.32 -8.09 1.09
C PRO A 243 12.07 -7.32 2.19
N SER A 244 12.32 -6.03 1.95
CA SER A 244 12.88 -5.14 2.97
C SER A 244 11.98 -5.15 4.20
N SER A 245 12.54 -5.45 5.37
CA SER A 245 11.81 -5.33 6.64
C SER A 245 11.58 -3.86 7.04
N GLU A 246 12.22 -2.93 6.33
CA GLU A 246 12.13 -1.49 6.57
C GLU A 246 10.91 -0.88 5.87
N PRO A 247 10.28 0.15 6.46
CA PRO A 247 9.21 0.88 5.82
C PRO A 247 9.73 1.66 4.61
N ILE A 248 9.03 1.53 3.49
CA ILE A 248 9.29 2.36 2.31
C ILE A 248 8.84 3.79 2.63
N ILE A 249 9.77 4.74 2.56
CA ILE A 249 9.53 6.17 2.81
C ILE A 249 9.99 6.93 1.56
N LEU A 250 9.09 7.66 0.92
CA LEU A 250 9.41 8.46 -0.27
C LEU A 250 9.13 9.95 -0.05
N THR A 251 10.07 10.79 -0.50
CA THR A 251 9.83 12.23 -0.60
C THR A 251 8.76 12.55 -1.65
N SER A 252 8.16 13.74 -1.55
CA SER A 252 7.16 14.20 -2.54
C SER A 252 7.74 14.29 -3.97
N VAL A 253 9.05 14.56 -4.08
CA VAL A 253 9.77 14.57 -5.37
C VAL A 253 9.91 13.16 -5.93
N GLU A 254 10.34 12.18 -5.12
CA GLU A 254 10.47 10.78 -5.54
C GLU A 254 9.11 10.16 -5.92
N ARG A 255 8.06 10.41 -5.11
CA ARG A 255 6.68 10.01 -5.45
C ARG A 255 6.26 10.55 -6.82
N THR A 256 6.55 11.82 -7.09
CA THR A 256 6.24 12.47 -8.36
C THR A 256 7.05 11.90 -9.53
N ALA A 257 8.33 11.58 -9.30
CA ALA A 257 9.20 11.00 -10.32
C ALA A 257 8.77 9.57 -10.70
N LEU A 258 8.48 8.72 -9.71
CA LEU A 258 7.97 7.35 -9.92
C LEU A 258 6.60 7.35 -10.58
N ALA A 259 5.67 8.21 -10.14
CA ALA A 259 4.38 8.33 -10.78
C ALA A 259 4.49 8.68 -12.28
N LYS A 260 5.45 9.53 -12.66
CA LYS A 260 5.70 9.91 -14.05
C LYS A 260 6.46 8.85 -14.87
N SER A 261 7.27 7.99 -14.25
CA SER A 261 8.05 6.95 -14.96
C SER A 261 7.21 5.78 -15.45
N PHE A 262 6.00 5.59 -14.92
CA PHE A 262 5.11 4.51 -15.33
C PHE A 262 4.57 4.66 -16.77
N PRO A 263 4.30 3.56 -17.47
CA PRO A 263 3.77 3.62 -18.83
C PRO A 263 2.30 4.01 -18.90
N GLY A 264 1.95 4.86 -19.87
CA GLY A 264 0.57 5.04 -20.35
C GLY A 264 -0.43 5.58 -19.33
N SER A 265 -1.54 4.88 -19.16
CA SER A 265 -2.63 5.21 -18.22
C SER A 265 -2.20 5.12 -16.77
N LEU A 266 -1.32 4.17 -16.43
CA LEU A 266 -0.83 3.95 -15.07
C LEU A 266 -0.13 5.19 -14.49
N SER A 267 0.68 5.89 -15.30
CA SER A 267 1.32 7.14 -14.88
C SER A 267 0.32 8.25 -14.55
N LYS A 268 -0.75 8.38 -15.35
CA LYS A 268 -1.81 9.36 -15.08
C LYS A 268 -2.55 9.07 -13.78
N LYS A 269 -2.87 7.80 -13.50
CA LYS A 269 -3.54 7.40 -12.25
C LYS A 269 -2.61 7.55 -11.03
N ALA A 270 -1.34 7.18 -11.17
CA ALA A 270 -0.34 7.36 -10.12
C ALA A 270 -0.11 8.83 -9.79
N PHE A 271 -0.03 9.69 -10.81
CA PHE A 271 0.16 11.13 -10.60
C PHE A 271 -1.06 11.75 -9.91
N ALA A 272 -2.28 11.41 -10.34
CA ALA A 272 -3.51 11.87 -9.68
C ALA A 272 -3.61 11.44 -8.20
N MET A 273 -3.13 10.23 -7.85
CA MET A 273 -3.04 9.78 -6.45
C MET A 273 -2.02 10.61 -5.66
N VAL A 274 -0.86 10.93 -6.25
CA VAL A 274 0.16 11.79 -5.61
C VAL A 274 -0.35 13.22 -5.40
N GLU A 275 -1.08 13.80 -6.36
CA GLU A 275 -1.74 15.10 -6.18
C GLU A 275 -2.82 15.07 -5.09
N ALA A 276 -3.63 14.01 -5.04
CA ALA A 276 -4.66 13.84 -4.03
C ALA A 276 -4.09 13.67 -2.61
N LEU A 277 -2.90 13.07 -2.48
CA LEU A 277 -2.19 12.89 -1.21
C LEU A 277 -1.74 14.22 -0.59
N GLU A 278 -1.31 15.18 -1.41
CA GLU A 278 -0.97 16.56 -0.98
C GLU A 278 -2.23 17.45 -0.79
N GLY A 279 -3.41 16.89 -0.99
CA GLY A 279 -4.70 17.56 -0.92
C GLY A 279 -5.20 17.89 0.49
N LYS A 280 -6.52 18.13 0.59
CA LYS A 280 -7.21 18.43 1.86
C LYS A 280 -8.31 17.45 2.24
N ILE A 281 -8.69 16.53 1.33
CA ILE A 281 -9.88 15.68 1.46
C ILE A 281 -9.47 14.23 1.23
N THR A 282 -9.77 13.37 2.19
CA THR A 282 -9.39 11.95 2.16
C THR A 282 -10.08 11.18 1.03
N GLU A 283 -11.35 11.47 0.76
CA GLU A 283 -12.14 10.78 -0.27
C GLU A 283 -11.52 10.89 -1.68
N VAL A 284 -10.91 12.03 -2.00
CA VAL A 284 -10.23 12.26 -3.28
C VAL A 284 -9.01 11.35 -3.43
N PHE A 285 -8.26 11.14 -2.35
CA PHE A 285 -7.19 10.14 -2.30
C PHE A 285 -7.75 8.72 -2.40
N MET A 286 -8.83 8.39 -1.68
CA MET A 286 -9.43 7.05 -1.70
C MET A 286 -10.00 6.66 -3.08
N ASN A 287 -10.50 7.63 -3.83
CA ASN A 287 -10.97 7.44 -5.21
C ASN A 287 -9.80 7.29 -6.19
N SER A 288 -8.79 8.17 -6.16
CA SER A 288 -7.61 8.05 -7.02
C SER A 288 -6.77 6.80 -6.74
N LEU A 289 -6.65 6.38 -5.47
CA LEU A 289 -6.08 5.10 -5.06
C LEU A 289 -6.85 3.90 -5.65
N ARG A 290 -8.19 3.97 -5.70
CA ARG A 290 -9.03 2.93 -6.35
C ARG A 290 -8.72 2.83 -7.83
N GLU A 291 -8.69 3.95 -8.54
CA GLU A 291 -8.39 3.96 -9.97
C GLU A 291 -6.98 3.43 -10.27
N LEU A 292 -5.99 3.76 -9.44
CA LEU A 292 -4.62 3.24 -9.58
C LEU A 292 -4.55 1.74 -9.28
N ALA A 293 -5.22 1.26 -8.24
CA ALA A 293 -5.27 -0.17 -7.90
C ALA A 293 -5.92 -0.99 -9.02
N GLU A 294 -7.06 -0.52 -9.56
CA GLU A 294 -7.77 -1.16 -10.67
C GLU A 294 -6.92 -1.21 -11.95
N GLU A 295 -6.24 -0.11 -12.32
CA GLU A 295 -5.29 -0.06 -13.45
C GLU A 295 -4.08 -0.99 -13.24
N SER A 296 -3.69 -1.21 -11.98
CA SER A 296 -2.61 -2.13 -11.58
C SER A 296 -3.04 -3.60 -11.50
N GLY A 297 -4.32 -3.92 -11.69
CA GLY A 297 -4.87 -5.27 -11.50
C GLY A 297 -4.99 -5.71 -10.04
N LEU A 298 -4.91 -4.79 -9.08
CA LEU A 298 -5.11 -5.02 -7.65
C LEU A 298 -6.58 -4.79 -7.28
N MET A 299 -7.07 -5.53 -6.29
CA MET A 299 -8.46 -5.44 -5.84
C MET A 299 -8.54 -4.76 -4.47
N LEU A 300 -9.25 -3.64 -4.35
CA LEU A 300 -9.47 -3.01 -3.04
C LEU A 300 -10.64 -3.65 -2.28
N LYS A 301 -10.33 -4.39 -1.21
CA LYS A 301 -11.33 -4.97 -0.31
C LYS A 301 -12.14 -3.88 0.40
N LYS A 302 -13.47 -4.04 0.42
CA LYS A 302 -14.39 -3.09 1.06
C LYS A 302 -14.61 -3.42 2.53
N LEU A 303 -14.65 -2.39 3.37
CA LEU A 303 -14.98 -2.48 4.80
C LEU A 303 -16.48 -2.77 5.01
N ASP A 304 -16.85 -4.05 5.05
CA ASP A 304 -18.19 -4.49 5.45
C ASP A 304 -18.40 -4.41 6.98
N LYS A 305 -19.67 -4.48 7.42
CA LYS A 305 -20.05 -4.35 8.85
C LYS A 305 -19.43 -5.41 9.77
N LYS A 306 -19.12 -6.60 9.26
CA LYS A 306 -18.50 -7.69 10.03
C LYS A 306 -17.00 -7.42 10.19
N LEU A 307 -16.32 -7.05 9.09
CA LEU A 307 -14.92 -6.64 9.11
C LEU A 307 -14.69 -5.41 9.99
N GLU A 308 -15.54 -4.39 9.86
CA GLU A 308 -15.54 -3.20 10.73
C GLU A 308 -15.61 -3.54 12.21
N ARG A 309 -16.58 -4.38 12.61
CA ARG A 309 -16.71 -4.82 14.00
C ARG A 309 -15.51 -5.63 14.49
N THR A 310 -14.92 -6.46 13.63
CA THR A 310 -13.72 -7.24 13.96
C THR A 310 -12.49 -6.34 14.12
N LEU A 311 -12.29 -5.38 13.21
CA LEU A 311 -11.17 -4.44 13.24
C LEU A 311 -11.28 -3.47 14.42
N LEU A 312 -12.47 -2.94 14.72
CA LEU A 312 -12.70 -2.11 15.92
C LEU A 312 -12.43 -2.88 17.21
N HIS A 313 -12.77 -4.18 17.27
CA HIS A 313 -12.47 -4.98 18.44
C HIS A 313 -10.96 -5.21 18.61
N SER A 314 -10.22 -5.52 17.54
CA SER A 314 -8.76 -5.62 17.60
C SER A 314 -8.14 -4.27 17.99
N TYR A 315 -8.50 -3.20 17.29
CA TYR A 315 -7.99 -1.86 17.52
C TYR A 315 -8.27 -1.38 18.96
N ARG A 316 -9.47 -1.65 19.52
CA ARG A 316 -9.78 -1.39 20.94
C ARG A 316 -8.84 -2.16 21.86
N LYS A 317 -8.64 -3.46 21.62
CA LYS A 317 -7.78 -4.31 22.44
C LYS A 317 -6.32 -3.83 22.41
N ASP A 318 -5.80 -3.58 21.22
CA ASP A 318 -4.41 -3.17 20.98
C ASP A 318 -4.16 -1.76 21.54
N LEU A 319 -5.12 -0.84 21.37
CA LEU A 319 -5.05 0.50 21.95
C LEU A 319 -5.19 0.49 23.49
N SER A 320 -6.03 -0.36 24.07
CA SER A 320 -6.10 -0.55 25.54
C SER A 320 -4.77 -1.04 26.10
N ALA A 321 -4.10 -1.99 25.42
CA ALA A 321 -2.77 -2.45 25.81
C ALA A 321 -1.73 -1.32 25.70
N GLN A 322 -1.78 -0.50 24.65
CA GLN A 322 -0.93 0.68 24.51
C GLN A 322 -1.19 1.73 25.61
N VAL A 323 -2.45 2.00 25.97
CA VAL A 323 -2.81 2.93 27.07
C VAL A 323 -2.30 2.40 28.41
N TYR A 324 -2.39 1.09 28.65
CA TYR A 324 -1.85 0.48 29.86
C TYR A 324 -0.33 0.65 29.95
N ALA A 325 0.40 0.28 28.89
CA ALA A 325 1.86 0.31 28.84
C ALA A 325 2.49 1.70 28.65
N GLU A 326 1.72 2.71 28.23
CA GLU A 326 2.24 4.06 27.98
C GLU A 326 2.77 4.72 29.26
N SER A 327 3.99 5.26 29.17
CA SER A 327 4.71 5.90 30.26
C SER A 327 5.00 7.38 29.98
N ASP A 328 4.88 7.86 28.73
CA ASP A 328 4.98 9.28 28.45
C ASP A 328 3.61 9.98 28.62
N PRO A 329 3.51 11.03 29.47
CA PRO A 329 2.25 11.74 29.68
C PRO A 329 1.69 12.41 28.43
N VAL A 330 2.54 12.91 27.52
CA VAL A 330 2.09 13.62 26.31
C VAL A 330 1.51 12.63 25.29
N ALA A 331 2.16 11.48 25.11
CA ALA A 331 1.69 10.41 24.22
C ALA A 331 0.43 9.67 24.75
N LEU A 332 0.19 9.66 26.06
CA LEU A 332 -0.99 9.04 26.66
C LEU A 332 -2.30 9.72 26.23
N LEU A 333 -2.36 11.04 26.23
CA LEU A 333 -3.57 11.81 25.94
C LEU A 333 -4.26 11.44 24.61
N PRO A 334 -3.60 11.47 23.44
CA PRO A 334 -4.26 11.10 22.18
C PRO A 334 -4.72 9.64 22.17
N LYS A 335 -3.97 8.71 22.79
CA LYS A 335 -4.36 7.30 22.90
C LYS A 335 -5.65 7.12 23.71
N VAL A 336 -5.78 7.81 24.84
CA VAL A 336 -6.99 7.79 25.68
C VAL A 336 -8.18 8.42 24.95
N VAL A 337 -8.00 9.55 24.28
CA VAL A 337 -9.06 10.19 23.48
C VAL A 337 -9.52 9.27 22.35
N SER A 338 -8.59 8.66 21.60
CA SER A 338 -8.93 7.67 20.56
C SER A 338 -9.71 6.47 21.12
N LEU A 339 -9.37 5.99 22.32
CA LEU A 339 -10.05 4.87 22.96
C LEU A 339 -11.47 5.24 23.44
N LEU A 340 -11.66 6.45 23.98
CA LEU A 340 -13.00 6.99 24.31
C LEU A 340 -13.88 7.09 23.07
N TYR A 341 -13.34 7.49 21.91
CA TYR A 341 -14.10 7.53 20.65
C TYR A 341 -14.57 6.15 20.18
N ILE A 342 -13.78 5.09 20.40
CA ILE A 342 -14.21 3.72 20.14
C ILE A 342 -15.30 3.30 21.13
N GLN A 343 -15.16 3.62 22.41
CA GLN A 343 -16.14 3.24 23.45
C GLN A 343 -17.50 3.95 23.28
N VAL A 344 -17.48 5.24 22.95
CA VAL A 344 -18.68 6.11 22.89
C VAL A 344 -19.36 6.07 21.52
N TYR A 345 -18.59 6.18 20.43
CA TYR A 345 -19.12 6.31 19.07
C TYR A 345 -18.91 5.07 18.21
N ASN A 346 -18.13 4.08 18.68
CA ASN A 346 -17.72 2.91 17.88
C ASN A 346 -17.02 3.35 16.56
N LYS A 347 -16.18 4.39 16.65
CA LYS A 347 -15.36 4.94 15.55
C LYS A 347 -13.90 5.01 15.98
N ALA A 348 -12.97 4.68 15.09
CA ALA A 348 -11.54 4.73 15.36
C ALA A 348 -10.97 6.11 14.97
N LEU A 349 -10.94 7.06 15.91
CA LEU A 349 -10.40 8.40 15.65
C LEU A 349 -8.87 8.42 15.72
N GLN A 350 -8.21 8.90 14.68
CA GLN A 350 -6.82 9.38 14.73
C GLN A 350 -6.81 10.92 14.74
N ALA A 351 -6.55 11.53 15.90
CA ALA A 351 -6.54 12.97 16.05
C ALA A 351 -5.11 13.51 16.30
N PRO A 352 -4.62 14.48 15.52
CA PRO A 352 -3.40 15.22 15.85
C PRO A 352 -3.63 16.10 17.07
N GLY A 353 -2.58 16.45 17.81
CA GLY A 353 -2.67 17.31 19.01
C GLY A 353 -3.49 18.61 18.81
N LYS A 354 -3.44 19.22 17.62
CA LYS A 354 -4.21 20.42 17.27
C LYS A 354 -5.74 20.21 17.26
N ALA A 355 -6.21 18.99 17.02
CA ALA A 355 -7.64 18.63 17.00
C ALA A 355 -8.14 18.05 18.33
N ILE A 356 -7.25 17.67 19.26
CA ILE A 356 -7.61 16.99 20.52
C ILE A 356 -8.58 17.81 21.37
N SER A 357 -8.41 19.13 21.46
CA SER A 357 -9.33 20.00 22.22
C SER A 357 -10.76 19.97 21.66
N MET A 358 -10.92 19.96 20.33
CA MET A 358 -12.23 19.83 19.69
C MET A 358 -12.81 18.43 19.85
N ALA A 359 -11.98 17.39 19.77
CA ALA A 359 -12.41 16.00 20.02
C ALA A 359 -12.91 15.80 21.46
N ILE A 360 -12.22 16.37 22.44
CA ILE A 360 -12.67 16.39 23.84
C ILE A 360 -14.00 17.15 23.97
N SER A 361 -14.12 18.30 23.32
CA SER A 361 -15.35 19.11 23.38
C SER A 361 -16.58 18.36 22.85
N ARG A 362 -16.43 17.51 21.83
CA ARG A 362 -17.51 16.63 21.31
C ARG A 362 -17.91 15.50 22.28
N LEU A 363 -16.99 15.04 23.13
CA LEU A 363 -17.26 14.00 24.15
C LEU A 363 -18.07 14.52 25.35
N LYS A 364 -18.24 15.84 25.50
CA LYS A 364 -18.88 16.46 26.68
C LYS A 364 -20.25 15.86 27.03
N ASP A 365 -21.13 15.70 26.05
CA ASP A 365 -22.51 15.22 26.28
C ASP A 365 -22.60 13.68 26.34
N LYS A 366 -21.44 12.99 26.41
CA LYS A 366 -21.31 11.52 26.43
C LYS A 366 -20.50 10.98 27.59
N LEU A 367 -19.81 11.85 28.34
CA LEU A 367 -19.05 11.52 29.52
C LEU A 367 -19.74 12.10 30.76
N ASP A 368 -19.45 11.54 31.93
CA ASP A 368 -19.81 12.17 33.19
C ASP A 368 -18.98 13.44 33.44
N ASP A 369 -19.53 14.38 34.22
CA ASP A 369 -18.89 15.66 34.53
C ASP A 369 -17.49 15.49 35.15
N SER A 370 -17.27 14.42 35.92
CA SER A 370 -15.97 14.09 36.52
C SER A 370 -14.94 13.68 35.47
N ALA A 371 -15.26 12.70 34.61
CA ALA A 371 -14.40 12.27 33.52
C ALA A 371 -14.09 13.40 32.54
N TYR A 372 -15.10 14.21 32.19
CA TYR A 372 -14.90 15.37 31.32
C TYR A 372 -13.93 16.39 31.94
N LYS A 373 -14.08 16.71 33.24
CA LYS A 373 -13.16 17.61 33.96
C LYS A 373 -11.73 17.06 34.00
N ILE A 374 -11.54 15.77 34.28
CA ILE A 374 -10.22 15.12 34.28
C ILE A 374 -9.58 15.25 32.89
N LEU A 375 -10.33 14.93 31.84
CA LEU A 375 -9.86 14.95 30.45
C LEU A 375 -9.50 16.37 29.97
N THR A 376 -10.34 17.38 30.24
CA THR A 376 -10.09 18.78 29.91
C THR A 376 -8.91 19.36 30.71
N TYR A 377 -8.79 19.02 31.99
CA TYR A 377 -7.67 19.46 32.83
C TYR A 377 -6.34 18.88 32.32
N TYR A 378 -6.31 17.58 32.00
CA TYR A 378 -5.12 16.91 31.44
C TYR A 378 -4.71 17.53 30.09
N GLN A 379 -5.67 17.81 29.21
CA GLN A 379 -5.40 18.46 27.93
C GLN A 379 -4.86 19.89 28.12
N THR A 380 -5.42 20.66 29.06
CA THR A 380 -4.95 22.02 29.37
C THR A 380 -3.50 22.00 29.89
N ALA A 381 -3.19 21.09 30.81
CA ALA A 381 -1.84 20.91 31.34
C ALA A 381 -0.85 20.41 30.26
N THR A 382 -1.29 19.52 29.36
CA THR A 382 -0.48 19.03 28.22
C THR A 382 -0.15 20.13 27.22
N VAL A 383 -1.14 20.97 26.85
CA VAL A 383 -0.90 22.15 26.01
C VAL A 383 0.06 23.13 26.70
N THR A 384 -0.12 23.37 28.01
CA THR A 384 0.77 24.24 28.79
C THR A 384 2.23 23.74 28.77
N LEU A 385 2.45 22.43 28.96
CA LEU A 385 3.78 21.82 28.88
C LEU A 385 4.39 21.99 27.49
N LEU A 386 3.64 21.68 26.43
CA LEU A 386 4.11 21.81 25.04
C LEU A 386 4.42 23.26 24.65
N SER A 387 3.66 24.24 25.16
CA SER A 387 3.95 25.66 24.97
C SER A 387 5.22 26.10 25.71
N LEU A 388 5.47 25.61 26.92
CA LEU A 388 6.72 25.88 27.66
C LEU A 388 7.94 25.29 26.93
N VAL A 389 7.85 24.04 26.48
CA VAL A 389 8.91 23.39 25.70
C VAL A 389 9.18 24.14 24.39
N SER A 390 8.13 24.62 23.70
CA SER A 390 8.28 25.37 22.44
C SER A 390 8.84 26.78 22.63
N ALA A 391 8.75 27.35 23.84
CA ALA A 391 9.28 28.67 24.18
C ALA A 391 10.70 28.61 24.81
N SER A 392 11.23 27.41 25.07
CA SER A 392 12.56 27.21 25.64
C SER A 392 13.64 27.31 24.56
N THR A 393 14.14 28.52 24.32
CA THR A 393 15.18 28.80 23.33
C THR A 393 16.58 28.86 23.95
N GLY A 394 17.07 27.75 24.50
CA GLY A 394 18.50 27.43 24.76
C GLY A 394 19.34 28.28 25.71
N ASP A 395 19.01 29.56 25.94
CA ASP A 395 19.92 30.56 26.52
C ASP A 395 19.52 31.02 27.94
N GLU A 396 18.40 30.54 28.49
CA GLU A 396 17.94 30.83 29.88
C GLU A 396 17.60 29.54 30.64
N GLU A 397 18.62 28.73 30.91
CA GLU A 397 18.52 27.46 31.65
C GLU A 397 18.64 27.66 33.17
N ASP A 398 17.47 27.62 33.83
CA ASP A 398 17.26 27.07 35.19
C ASP A 398 15.73 27.12 35.44
N CYS A 399 15.20 28.33 35.61
CA CYS A 399 13.78 28.58 35.90
C CYS A 399 12.78 28.07 34.83
N THR A 400 13.21 27.94 33.57
CA THR A 400 12.38 27.43 32.46
C THR A 400 12.32 25.90 32.49
N SER A 401 13.46 25.25 32.64
CA SER A 401 13.65 23.81 32.79
C SER A 401 12.89 23.26 34.00
N ASP A 402 13.01 23.90 35.16
CA ASP A 402 12.26 23.52 36.38
C ASP A 402 10.75 23.54 36.14
N ARG A 403 10.22 24.57 35.47
CA ARG A 403 8.79 24.68 35.15
C ARG A 403 8.34 23.59 34.17
N ILE A 404 9.19 23.17 33.23
CA ILE A 404 8.91 22.05 32.31
C ILE A 404 8.88 20.73 33.09
N LEU A 405 9.86 20.49 33.97
CA LEU A 405 9.93 19.29 34.82
C LEU A 405 8.71 19.19 35.76
N SER A 406 8.41 20.25 36.54
CA SER A 406 7.25 20.28 37.44
C SER A 406 5.92 20.07 36.71
N LYS A 407 5.79 20.54 35.46
CA LYS A 407 4.58 20.31 34.65
C LYS A 407 4.52 18.90 34.07
N ARG A 408 5.65 18.25 33.81
CA ARG A 408 5.71 16.84 33.39
C ARG A 408 5.39 15.90 34.55
N GLU A 409 5.91 16.17 35.74
CA GLU A 409 5.62 15.44 36.98
C GLU A 409 4.11 15.50 37.32
N LEU A 410 3.52 16.70 37.32
CA LEU A 410 2.07 16.89 37.49
C LEU A 410 1.23 16.07 36.49
N LEU A 411 1.66 15.99 35.22
CA LEU A 411 0.96 15.15 34.23
C LEU A 411 1.15 13.66 34.49
N GLY A 412 2.29 13.26 35.07
CA GLY A 412 2.58 11.91 35.56
C GLY A 412 1.62 11.47 36.66
N ASP A 413 1.45 12.30 37.69
CA ASP A 413 0.51 12.07 38.81
C ASP A 413 -0.95 11.92 38.34
N LEU A 414 -1.30 12.56 37.22
CA LEU A 414 -2.64 12.49 36.62
C LEU A 414 -2.81 11.30 35.66
N MET A 415 -1.74 10.60 35.26
CA MET A 415 -1.83 9.44 34.35
C MET A 415 -2.73 8.31 34.89
N PRO A 416 -2.69 7.92 36.19
CA PRO A 416 -3.57 6.88 36.71
C PRO A 416 -5.05 7.26 36.60
N ALA A 417 -5.40 8.52 36.89
CA ALA A 417 -6.77 9.02 36.74
C ALA A 417 -7.23 9.00 35.28
N LEU A 418 -6.37 9.44 34.35
CA LEU A 418 -6.68 9.44 32.92
C LEU A 418 -6.81 8.02 32.34
N LYS A 419 -5.91 7.10 32.70
CA LYS A 419 -6.02 5.66 32.36
C LYS A 419 -7.30 5.04 32.95
N GLY A 420 -7.68 5.44 34.16
CA GLY A 420 -8.88 5.01 34.85
C GLY A 420 -10.17 5.21 34.04
N LEU A 421 -10.27 6.29 33.25
CA LEU A 421 -11.47 6.60 32.44
C LEU A 421 -11.81 5.52 31.40
N VAL A 422 -10.80 4.86 30.83
CA VAL A 422 -10.94 3.95 29.67
C VAL A 422 -10.70 2.48 30.02
N LEU A 423 -9.92 2.20 31.07
CA LEU A 423 -9.62 0.83 31.48
C LEU A 423 -10.72 0.24 32.39
N SER A 424 -11.37 1.06 33.22
CA SER A 424 -12.50 0.62 34.08
C SER A 424 -13.74 0.23 33.25
N THR A 425 -14.06 1.03 32.24
CA THR A 425 -15.15 0.83 31.26
C THR A 425 -14.89 -0.31 30.25
N SER A 426 -13.80 -1.06 30.42
CA SER A 426 -13.45 -2.21 29.57
C SER A 426 -13.60 -3.58 30.24
N GLN A 427 -14.17 -3.63 31.44
CA GLN A 427 -14.55 -4.88 32.13
C GLN A 427 -16.08 -5.17 32.11
N SER A 428 -16.84 -4.39 31.33
CA SER A 428 -18.26 -4.61 30.99
C SER A 428 -18.43 -4.63 29.47
#